data_AF-A0A2R4W0R7-F1
#
_entry.id   AF-A0A2R4W0R7-F1
#
_cell.length_a   1.000
_cell.length_b   1.000
_cell.length_c   1.000
_cell.angle_alpha   90.00
_cell.angle_beta   90.00
_cell.angle_gamma   90.00
#
_symmetry.space_group_name_H-M   'P 1'
#
loop_
_entity.id
_entity.type
_entity.pdbx_description
1 polymer ?
#
loop_
_entity_poly.entity_id
_entity_poly.type
_entity_poly.pdbx_seq_one_letter_code
_entity_poly.pdbx_strand_id
1 'polypeptide(L)'
;MFKKILTNFKIYIIIIFAFLTLNVVCKQAWAINWVYFATDNIYGNQFFYDTDSIKYLTQNIIEVNYKELYSEAGKNAYISILKSHNISVYGYDLLLYTIVYLKVDLKNNLIMILSFTDYNKNGDILYFDSIENPTWDYVQEGTIGRLLIEAIKSNQKNNF
;
A
#
# COMPACT_ATOMS: atom_id res chain seq x y z
N MET A 1 -50.93 -16.10 34.30
CA MET A 1 -50.78 -14.96 33.35
C MET A 1 -49.44 -14.24 33.51
N PHE A 2 -49.04 -13.84 34.73
CA PHE A 2 -47.78 -13.13 35.02
C PHE A 2 -46.47 -13.82 34.57
N LYS A 3 -46.35 -15.15 34.72
CA LYS A 3 -45.13 -15.87 34.28
C LYS A 3 -44.87 -15.74 32.76
N LYS A 4 -45.91 -15.72 31.92
CA LYS A 4 -45.78 -15.65 30.45
C LYS A 4 -45.30 -14.27 29.99
N ILE A 5 -45.73 -13.21 30.68
CA ILE A 5 -45.30 -11.82 30.46
C ILE A 5 -43.82 -11.66 30.86
N LEU A 6 -43.41 -12.24 31.99
CA LEU A 6 -42.02 -12.20 32.46
C LEU A 6 -41.05 -12.96 31.54
N THR A 7 -41.49 -14.08 30.96
CA THR A 7 -40.70 -14.85 29.98
C THR A 7 -40.54 -14.07 28.68
N ASN A 8 -41.61 -13.43 28.18
CA ASN A 8 -41.55 -12.60 26.98
C ASN A 8 -40.63 -11.39 27.19
N PHE A 9 -40.70 -10.74 28.35
CA PHE A 9 -39.82 -9.61 28.70
C PHE A 9 -38.32 -10.01 28.74
N LYS A 10 -38.01 -11.20 29.26
CA LYS A 10 -36.63 -11.74 29.23
C LYS A 10 -36.14 -12.02 27.80
N ILE A 11 -37.01 -12.50 26.92
CA ILE A 11 -36.67 -12.75 25.52
C ILE A 11 -36.36 -11.42 24.80
N TYR A 12 -37.14 -10.37 25.03
CA TYR A 12 -36.86 -9.04 24.47
C TYR A 12 -35.51 -8.47 24.94
N ILE A 13 -35.17 -8.64 26.23
CA ILE A 13 -33.86 -8.21 26.76
C ILE A 13 -32.72 -8.98 26.09
N ILE A 14 -32.85 -10.29 25.87
CA ILE A 14 -31.82 -11.10 25.19
C ILE A 14 -31.66 -10.65 23.72
N ILE A 15 -32.76 -10.37 23.02
CA ILE A 15 -32.72 -9.90 21.62
C ILE A 15 -32.05 -8.53 21.52
N ILE A 16 -32.39 -7.60 22.42
CA ILE A 16 -31.78 -6.26 22.46
C ILE A 16 -30.28 -6.36 22.78
N PHE A 17 -29.89 -7.21 23.73
CA PHE A 17 -28.49 -7.43 24.07
C PHE A 17 -27.70 -8.06 22.91
N ALA A 18 -28.29 -9.04 22.21
CA ALA A 18 -27.70 -9.61 21.01
C ALA A 18 -27.51 -8.56 19.90
N PHE A 19 -28.51 -7.70 19.68
CA PHE A 19 -28.43 -6.61 18.70
C PHE A 19 -27.38 -5.55 19.06
N LEU A 20 -27.23 -5.23 20.36
CA LEU A 20 -26.20 -4.31 20.85
C LEU A 20 -24.79 -4.88 20.69
N THR A 21 -24.59 -6.19 20.86
CA THR A 21 -23.27 -6.83 20.68
C THR A 21 -22.85 -7.00 19.23
N LEU A 22 -23.80 -7.07 18.28
CA LEU A 22 -23.51 -7.25 16.86
C LEU A 22 -22.96 -5.99 16.17
N ASN A 23 -23.10 -4.81 16.78
CA ASN A 23 -22.64 -3.54 16.19
C ASN A 23 -21.21 -3.13 16.61
N VAL A 24 -20.56 -3.85 17.54
CA VAL A 24 -19.26 -3.46 18.11
C VAL A 24 -18.06 -4.02 17.33
N VAL A 25 -18.29 -4.88 16.34
CA VAL A 25 -17.21 -5.38 15.45
C VAL A 25 -17.35 -4.77 14.06
N CYS A 26 -17.60 -3.47 13.99
CA CYS A 26 -17.12 -2.74 12.82
C CYS A 26 -15.61 -2.63 13.02
N LYS A 27 -14.84 -3.56 12.44
CA LYS A 27 -13.41 -3.36 12.26
C LYS A 27 -13.30 -1.99 11.62
N GLN A 28 -12.76 -1.04 12.35
CA GLN A 28 -12.36 0.25 11.80
C GLN A 28 -11.37 -0.12 10.71
N ALA A 29 -11.86 -0.24 9.47
CA ALA A 29 -11.00 -0.42 8.32
C ALA A 29 -10.26 0.90 8.27
N TRP A 30 -9.05 0.93 8.83
CA TRP A 30 -8.16 2.06 8.72
C TRP A 30 -8.03 2.28 7.22
N ALA A 31 -8.67 3.33 6.74
CA ALA A 31 -8.66 3.67 5.33
C ALA A 31 -7.21 3.99 5.01
N ILE A 32 -6.49 3.03 4.42
CA ILE A 32 -5.08 3.20 4.09
C ILE A 32 -5.00 4.39 3.14
N ASN A 33 -4.32 5.45 3.57
CA ASN A 33 -4.34 6.72 2.88
C ASN A 33 -3.27 6.74 1.76
N TRP A 34 -3.58 6.03 0.68
CA TRP A 34 -2.78 6.03 -0.54
C TRP A 34 -2.98 7.34 -1.31
N VAL A 35 -1.94 8.16 -1.38
CA VAL A 35 -1.94 9.42 -2.13
C VAL A 35 -1.38 9.15 -3.53
N TYR A 36 -2.22 9.34 -4.55
CA TYR A 36 -1.82 9.33 -5.96
C TYR A 36 -0.83 10.46 -6.23
N PHE A 37 0.24 10.17 -6.99
CA PHE A 37 1.21 11.21 -7.38
C PHE A 37 1.63 11.19 -8.85
N ALA A 38 1.48 10.07 -9.57
CA ALA A 38 1.88 10.01 -10.98
C ALA A 38 1.16 8.89 -11.73
N THR A 39 1.09 9.05 -13.06
CA THR A 39 0.88 7.96 -14.02
C THR A 39 2.04 8.02 -15.01
N ASP A 40 2.68 6.90 -15.32
CA ASP A 40 3.73 6.91 -16.33
C ASP A 40 3.12 6.97 -17.74
N ASN A 41 3.78 7.69 -18.64
CA ASN A 41 3.25 7.92 -20.00
C ASN A 41 3.55 6.76 -20.96
N ILE A 42 4.35 5.76 -20.57
CA ILE A 42 4.82 4.69 -21.45
C ILE A 42 3.85 3.51 -21.40
N TYR A 43 3.55 3.04 -20.20
CA TYR A 43 2.72 1.90 -19.91
C TYR A 43 1.41 2.29 -19.22
N GLY A 44 1.33 3.45 -18.57
CA GLY A 44 0.10 3.90 -17.91
C GLY A 44 -0.10 3.31 -16.51
N ASN A 45 0.97 2.86 -15.85
CA ASN A 45 0.92 2.45 -14.44
C ASN A 45 0.67 3.68 -13.58
N GLN A 46 -0.08 3.48 -12.50
CA GLN A 46 -0.42 4.53 -11.56
C GLN A 46 0.38 4.36 -10.27
N PHE A 47 0.87 5.46 -9.72
CA PHE A 47 1.77 5.45 -8.58
C PHE A 47 1.17 6.21 -7.40
N PHE A 48 1.29 5.58 -6.23
CA PHE A 48 0.76 6.07 -4.97
C PHE A 48 1.81 5.94 -3.87
N TYR A 49 1.70 6.72 -2.80
CA TYR A 49 2.45 6.47 -1.56
C TYR A 49 1.52 6.50 -0.35
N ASP A 50 1.86 5.73 0.68
CA ASP A 50 1.06 5.62 1.89
C ASP A 50 1.56 6.62 2.94
N THR A 51 0.75 7.63 3.25
CA THR A 51 1.12 8.66 4.24
C THR A 51 1.27 8.09 5.64
N ASP A 52 0.52 7.05 5.97
CA ASP A 52 0.49 6.47 7.31
C ASP A 52 1.73 5.57 7.54
N SER A 53 2.37 5.11 6.46
CA SER A 53 3.63 4.38 6.51
C SER A 53 4.86 5.27 6.69
N ILE A 54 4.72 6.60 6.60
CA ILE A 54 5.87 7.51 6.67
C ILE A 54 6.45 7.49 8.08
N LYS A 55 7.71 7.07 8.18
CA LYS A 55 8.48 7.08 9.42
C LYS A 55 9.74 7.92 9.24
N TYR A 56 9.87 8.97 10.05
CA TYR A 56 11.03 9.85 10.03
C TYR A 56 12.19 9.22 10.80
N LEU A 57 13.30 8.97 10.11
CA LEU A 57 14.56 8.55 10.73
C LEU A 57 15.39 9.76 11.12
N THR A 58 15.34 10.82 10.31
CA THR A 58 15.86 12.16 10.59
C THR A 58 14.92 13.20 9.96
N GLN A 59 15.28 14.49 10.03
CA GLN A 59 14.52 15.55 9.34
C GLN A 59 14.43 15.35 7.82
N ASN A 60 15.44 14.72 7.19
CA ASN A 60 15.51 14.59 5.73
C ASN A 60 15.41 13.14 5.25
N ILE A 61 15.56 12.16 6.13
CA ILE A 61 15.53 10.74 5.77
C ILE A 61 14.27 10.10 6.36
N ILE A 62 13.47 9.50 5.48
CA ILE A 62 12.22 8.80 5.85
C ILE A 62 12.24 7.36 5.36
N GLU A 63 11.42 6.53 5.97
CA GLU A 63 10.95 5.25 5.43
C GLU A 63 9.50 5.44 4.95
N VAL A 64 9.13 4.83 3.82
CA VAL A 64 7.79 4.94 3.22
C VAL A 64 7.47 3.75 2.31
N ASN A 65 6.20 3.35 2.27
CA ASN A 65 5.67 2.45 1.25
C ASN A 65 5.18 3.25 0.04
N TYR A 66 5.62 2.88 -1.15
CA TYR A 66 4.98 3.30 -2.39
C TYR A 66 4.37 2.11 -3.12
N LYS A 67 3.32 2.38 -3.90
CA LYS A 67 2.58 1.38 -4.67
C LYS A 67 2.63 1.74 -6.15
N GLU A 68 2.95 0.75 -6.97
CA GLU A 68 2.76 0.78 -8.41
C GLU A 68 1.57 -0.11 -8.75
N LEU A 69 0.50 0.49 -9.29
CA LEU A 69 -0.67 -0.18 -9.81
C LEU A 69 -0.48 -0.38 -11.32
N TYR A 70 -0.42 -1.63 -11.76
CA TYR A 70 -0.12 -1.95 -13.14
C TYR A 70 -1.32 -1.72 -14.05
N SER A 71 -1.06 -1.10 -15.20
CA SER A 71 -1.91 -1.26 -16.37
C SER A 71 -1.71 -2.65 -16.98
N GLU A 72 -2.54 -3.01 -17.96
CA GLU A 72 -2.32 -4.25 -18.72
C GLU A 72 -0.96 -4.23 -19.46
N ALA A 73 -0.61 -3.09 -20.07
CA ALA A 73 0.66 -2.92 -20.77
C ALA A 73 1.85 -3.01 -19.80
N GLY A 74 1.76 -2.37 -18.62
CA GLY A 74 2.82 -2.39 -17.61
C GLY A 74 2.99 -3.76 -16.98
N LYS A 75 1.89 -4.48 -16.71
CA LYS A 75 1.95 -5.88 -16.26
C LYS A 75 2.71 -6.74 -17.27
N ASN A 76 2.39 -6.62 -18.55
CA ASN A 76 3.06 -7.39 -19.61
C ASN A 76 4.54 -7.03 -19.75
N ALA A 77 4.89 -5.75 -19.63
CA ALA A 77 6.28 -5.29 -19.61
C ALA A 77 7.04 -5.87 -18.41
N TYR A 78 6.46 -5.83 -17.22
CA TYR A 78 7.07 -6.37 -16.00
C TYR A 78 7.28 -7.89 -16.08
N ILE A 79 6.28 -8.65 -16.52
CA ILE A 79 6.39 -10.09 -16.78
C ILE A 79 7.51 -10.39 -17.78
N SER A 80 7.68 -9.54 -18.79
CA SER A 80 8.74 -9.70 -19.80
C SER A 80 10.13 -9.47 -19.20
N ILE A 81 10.28 -8.48 -18.32
CA ILE A 81 11.52 -8.23 -17.56
C ILE A 81 11.84 -9.43 -16.64
N LEU A 82 10.84 -9.96 -15.92
CA LEU A 82 11.08 -11.13 -15.05
C LEU A 82 11.55 -12.35 -15.86
N LYS A 83 10.91 -12.61 -17.01
CA LYS A 83 11.33 -13.67 -17.93
C LYS A 83 12.76 -13.47 -18.45
N SER A 84 13.16 -12.24 -18.79
CA SER A 84 14.52 -11.98 -19.27
C SER A 84 15.60 -12.23 -18.21
N HIS A 85 15.21 -12.21 -16.92
CA HIS A 85 16.08 -12.54 -15.78
C HIS A 85 15.92 -13.99 -15.31
N ASN A 86 15.20 -14.84 -16.04
CA ASN A 86 14.88 -16.23 -15.67
C ASN A 86 14.13 -16.35 -14.33
N ILE A 87 13.38 -15.33 -13.94
CA ILE A 87 12.51 -15.35 -12.77
C ILE A 87 11.18 -16.01 -13.16
N SER A 88 10.70 -16.93 -12.32
CA SER A 88 9.41 -17.58 -12.54
C SER A 88 8.27 -16.55 -12.49
N VAL A 89 7.38 -16.61 -13.48
CA VAL A 89 6.19 -15.75 -13.58
C VAL A 89 4.90 -16.53 -13.36
N TYR A 90 4.97 -17.68 -12.71
CA TYR A 90 3.79 -18.48 -12.38
C TYR A 90 2.82 -17.68 -11.49
N GLY A 91 1.56 -17.56 -11.90
CA GLY A 91 0.54 -16.77 -11.18
C GLY A 91 0.53 -15.27 -11.47
N TYR A 92 1.48 -14.76 -12.26
CA TYR A 92 1.58 -13.33 -12.58
C TYR A 92 0.50 -12.85 -13.58
N ASP A 93 -0.29 -13.75 -14.16
CA ASP A 93 -1.52 -13.38 -14.86
C ASP A 93 -2.49 -12.60 -13.94
N LEU A 94 -2.44 -12.87 -12.64
CA LEU A 94 -3.23 -12.23 -11.59
C LEU A 94 -2.58 -10.99 -10.97
N LEU A 95 -1.36 -10.63 -11.37
CA LEU A 95 -0.65 -9.45 -10.85
C LEU A 95 -1.50 -8.20 -11.03
N LEU A 96 -1.61 -7.41 -9.96
CA LEU A 96 -2.33 -6.13 -9.98
C LEU A 96 -1.44 -4.97 -9.56
N TYR A 97 -0.69 -5.11 -8.47
CA TYR A 97 0.16 -4.04 -7.96
C TYR A 97 1.37 -4.58 -7.22
N THR A 98 2.38 -3.73 -7.11
CA THR A 98 3.55 -3.96 -6.27
C THR A 98 3.60 -2.89 -5.20
N ILE A 99 3.91 -3.28 -3.96
CA ILE A 99 4.30 -2.35 -2.89
C ILE A 99 5.80 -2.47 -2.71
N VAL A 100 6.47 -1.33 -2.67
CA VAL A 100 7.90 -1.25 -2.40
C VAL A 100 8.11 -0.42 -1.14
N TYR A 101 8.92 -0.97 -0.25
CA TYR A 101 9.34 -0.29 0.97
C TYR A 101 10.69 0.36 0.73
N LEU A 102 10.75 1.67 0.93
CA LEU A 102 11.91 2.50 0.61
C LEU A 102 12.41 3.25 1.84
N LYS A 103 13.71 3.55 1.85
CA LYS A 103 14.23 4.77 2.46
C LYS A 103 14.38 5.87 1.42
N VAL A 104 14.12 7.11 1.81
CA VAL A 104 14.20 8.28 0.94
C VAL A 104 14.96 9.39 1.65
N ASP A 105 16.04 9.88 1.03
CA ASP A 105 16.71 11.12 1.42
C ASP A 105 16.11 12.27 0.61
N LEU A 106 15.21 13.00 1.27
CA LEU A 106 14.50 14.14 0.69
C LEU A 106 15.46 15.28 0.36
N LYS A 107 16.61 15.43 1.03
CA LYS A 107 17.54 16.54 0.76
C LYS A 107 18.40 16.24 -0.48
N ASN A 108 18.95 15.03 -0.55
CA ASN A 108 19.93 14.65 -1.56
C ASN A 108 19.32 13.92 -2.78
N ASN A 109 17.99 13.73 -2.79
CA ASN A 109 17.26 13.01 -3.83
C ASN A 109 17.75 11.57 -4.03
N LEU A 110 17.95 10.86 -2.91
CA LEU A 110 18.36 9.47 -2.93
C LEU A 110 17.21 8.57 -2.51
N ILE A 111 17.15 7.38 -3.09
CA ILE A 111 16.27 6.29 -2.63
C ILE A 111 17.11 5.06 -2.33
N MET A 112 16.62 4.23 -1.42
CA MET A 112 17.19 2.93 -1.12
C MET A 112 16.03 1.95 -1.00
N ILE A 113 15.99 0.97 -1.89
CA ILE A 113 14.95 -0.07 -1.89
C ILE A 113 15.29 -1.08 -0.80
N LEU A 114 14.36 -1.30 0.12
CA LEU A 114 14.53 -2.26 1.22
C LEU A 114 13.86 -3.59 0.92
N SER A 115 12.67 -3.55 0.34
CA SER A 115 11.92 -4.74 -0.07
C SER A 115 10.86 -4.39 -1.10
N PHE A 116 10.36 -5.38 -1.81
CA PHE A 116 9.18 -5.25 -2.66
C PHE A 116 8.29 -6.48 -2.53
N THR A 117 7.02 -6.30 -2.81
CA THR A 117 6.00 -7.34 -2.70
C THR A 117 4.99 -7.19 -3.81
N ASP A 118 4.81 -8.25 -4.57
CA ASP A 118 3.85 -8.32 -5.66
C ASP A 118 2.55 -8.91 -5.15
N TYR A 119 1.43 -8.30 -5.51
CA TYR A 119 0.11 -8.69 -5.06
C TYR A 119 -0.84 -8.93 -6.23
N ASN A 120 -1.73 -9.90 -6.02
CA ASN A 120 -2.88 -10.07 -6.89
C ASN A 120 -4.04 -9.12 -6.51
N LYS A 121 -5.14 -9.19 -7.27
CA LYS A 121 -6.35 -8.37 -7.03
C LYS A 121 -7.06 -8.60 -5.69
N ASN A 122 -6.86 -9.76 -5.06
CA ASN A 122 -7.45 -10.07 -3.76
C ASN A 122 -6.57 -9.59 -2.60
N GLY A 123 -5.36 -9.09 -2.90
CA GLY A 123 -4.36 -8.73 -1.91
C GLY A 123 -3.52 -9.92 -1.44
N ASP A 124 -3.57 -11.08 -2.12
CA ASP A 124 -2.66 -12.19 -1.82
C ASP A 124 -1.28 -11.90 -2.40
N ILE A 125 -0.25 -12.29 -1.67
CA ILE A 125 1.16 -12.14 -2.08
C ILE A 125 1.46 -13.16 -3.17
N LEU A 126 1.93 -12.67 -4.32
CA LEU A 126 2.48 -13.49 -5.41
C LEU A 126 3.98 -13.71 -5.22
N TYR A 127 4.68 -12.67 -4.77
CA TYR A 127 6.11 -12.68 -4.55
C TYR A 127 6.51 -11.66 -3.50
N PHE A 128 7.56 -11.95 -2.76
CA PHE A 128 8.17 -11.06 -1.78
C PHE A 128 9.68 -11.21 -1.85
N ASP A 129 10.39 -10.10 -1.78
CA ASP A 129 11.84 -10.10 -1.62
C ASP A 129 12.31 -8.94 -0.76
N SER A 130 13.38 -9.19 -0.01
CA SER A 130 14.08 -8.22 0.81
C SER A 130 15.50 -8.07 0.30
N ILE A 131 15.92 -6.84 0.03
CA ILE A 131 17.23 -6.59 -0.55
C ILE A 131 18.31 -6.76 0.52
N GLU A 132 19.19 -7.75 0.31
CA GLU A 132 20.37 -7.93 1.15
C GLU A 132 21.40 -6.84 0.82
N ASN A 133 21.85 -6.10 1.85
CA ASN A 133 22.80 -4.98 1.72
C ASN A 133 22.31 -3.86 0.76
N PRO A 134 21.18 -3.21 1.04
CA PRO A 134 20.60 -2.21 0.14
C PRO A 134 21.50 -0.97 0.04
N THR A 135 21.57 -0.39 -1.16
CA THR A 135 22.39 0.78 -1.46
C THR A 135 21.54 2.01 -1.75
N TRP A 136 22.13 3.20 -1.59
CA TRP A 136 21.51 4.45 -1.99
C TRP A 136 21.74 4.69 -3.48
N ASP A 137 20.66 5.00 -4.19
CA ASP A 137 20.68 5.36 -5.60
C ASP A 137 20.19 6.81 -5.78
N TYR A 138 20.91 7.56 -6.61
CA TYR A 138 20.49 8.89 -6.99
C TYR A 138 19.29 8.84 -7.94
N VAL A 139 18.27 9.63 -7.62
CA VAL A 139 17.06 9.73 -8.41
C VAL A 139 17.16 10.87 -9.40
N GLN A 140 17.25 10.52 -10.68
CA GLN A 140 17.32 11.49 -11.77
C GLN A 140 16.01 12.29 -11.91
N GLU A 141 16.13 13.55 -12.29
CA GLU A 141 15.00 14.41 -12.67
C GLU A 141 14.13 13.76 -13.77
N GLY A 142 12.82 13.95 -13.68
CA GLY A 142 11.85 13.39 -14.65
C GLY A 142 11.54 11.90 -14.48
N THR A 143 12.12 11.22 -13.49
CA THR A 143 11.77 9.83 -13.17
C THR A 143 10.59 9.76 -12.18
N ILE A 144 9.92 8.60 -12.11
CA ILE A 144 8.86 8.34 -11.11
C ILE A 144 9.38 8.53 -9.68
N GLY A 145 10.61 8.08 -9.39
CA GLY A 145 11.23 8.30 -8.08
C GLY A 145 11.34 9.79 -7.74
N ARG A 146 11.59 10.65 -8.74
CA ARG A 146 11.70 12.09 -8.49
C ARG A 146 10.34 12.68 -8.11
N LEU A 147 9.32 12.30 -8.87
CA LEU A 147 7.94 12.72 -8.63
C LEU A 147 7.46 12.27 -7.23
N LEU A 148 7.86 11.08 -6.77
CA LEU A 148 7.59 10.62 -5.40
C LEU A 148 8.18 11.57 -4.35
N ILE A 149 9.47 11.92 -4.49
CA ILE A 149 10.16 12.81 -3.54
C ILE A 149 9.48 14.19 -3.49
N GLU A 150 9.11 14.73 -4.64
CA GLU A 150 8.42 16.02 -4.75
C GLU A 150 7.02 15.98 -4.14
N ALA A 151 6.27 14.92 -4.40
CA ALA A 151 4.93 14.72 -3.85
C ALA A 151 4.96 14.67 -2.31
N ILE A 152 5.91 13.94 -1.72
CA ILE A 152 6.09 13.85 -0.27
C ILE A 152 6.44 15.23 0.32
N LYS A 153 7.40 15.94 -0.28
CA LYS A 153 7.77 17.30 0.16
C LYS A 153 6.60 18.29 0.08
N SER A 154 5.79 18.20 -0.96
CA SER A 154 4.62 19.06 -1.15
C SER A 154 3.58 18.81 -0.06
N ASN A 155 3.29 17.53 0.23
CA ASN A 155 2.35 17.16 1.27
C ASN A 155 2.83 17.58 2.67
N GLN A 156 4.13 17.50 2.96
CA GLN A 156 4.70 18.01 4.22
C GLN A 156 4.45 19.51 4.43
N LYS A 157 4.55 20.32 3.37
CA LYS A 157 4.32 21.77 3.46
C LYS A 157 2.87 22.17 3.72
N ASN A 158 1.91 21.33 3.32
CA ASN A 158 0.49 21.63 3.44
C ASN A 158 -0.12 21.24 4.80
N ASN A 159 0.65 20.57 5.66
CA ASN A 159 0.22 20.10 6.99
C ASN A 159 0.75 20.96 8.16
N PHE A 160 1.34 22.13 7.86
CA PHE A 160 1.76 23.18 8.81
C PHE A 160 1.13 24.52 8.41
#